data_AF-A0A9E5E161-F1
#
_entry.id   AF-A0A9E5E161-F1
#
_cell.length_a   1.000
_cell.length_b   1.000
_cell.length_c   1.000
_cell.angle_alpha   90.00
_cell.angle_beta   90.00
_cell.angle_gamma   90.00
#
_symmetry.space_group_name_H-M   'P 1'
#
loop_
_entity.id
_entity.type
_entity.pdbx_description
1 polymer ?
#
loop_
_entity_poly.entity_id
_entity_poly.type
_entity_poly.pdbx_seq_one_letter_code
_entity_poly.pdbx_strand_id
1 'polypeptide(L)'
;MKTRALLLVIAFALTPHVHAALCAKHKGSAFIANVGECKECGGFTSSGAFKLCAKCSAKLAQCQACRADLKAGEKPSEPVKKVEKKEGDTPAIIHRAPNGKAFPAHWGEPPRAQTRDLRPFPGGYGSGSGTLARWIQMNLDKDAAKAGEKKPDPKPAPNPNSVPASENDSSEIGKVTTALDVWAKSKTSCAGNYSYTVRFVSAFGFGSTTTIVVENSKVVERRYVEFDRSRPVLLGDPAPPNNNYVEKGAQVGKATQGAPAKPLDELYADARKIAAEELQPRDRRYVATDKNGLLLSCFIIDTRIADDAPRRGVAIDSITLAAPKPALKN
;
A
#
# COMPACT_ATOMS: atom_id res chain seq x y z
N MET A 1 12.56 65.39 -13.72
CA MET A 1 13.52 64.42 -14.32
C MET A 1 12.94 63.03 -14.19
N LYS A 2 12.86 62.29 -15.30
CA LYS A 2 12.13 61.02 -15.44
C LYS A 2 13.00 59.86 -14.92
N THR A 3 12.60 59.19 -13.84
CA THR A 3 13.25 57.96 -13.36
C THR A 3 12.72 56.77 -14.14
N ARG A 4 13.60 56.17 -14.93
CA ARG A 4 13.33 55.01 -15.80
C ARG A 4 13.15 53.75 -14.94
N ALA A 5 12.03 53.06 -15.12
CA ALA A 5 11.85 51.69 -14.62
C ALA A 5 12.76 50.74 -15.40
N LEU A 6 13.68 50.07 -14.70
CA LEU A 6 14.55 49.04 -15.26
C LEU A 6 13.80 47.71 -15.22
N LEU A 7 13.29 47.26 -16.36
CA LEU A 7 12.73 45.92 -16.53
C LEU A 7 13.87 44.90 -16.51
N LEU A 8 13.96 44.09 -15.45
CA LEU A 8 14.90 42.98 -15.35
C LEU A 8 14.29 41.76 -16.06
N VAL A 9 14.70 41.50 -17.30
CA VAL A 9 14.31 40.29 -18.04
C VAL A 9 15.18 39.14 -17.53
N ILE A 10 14.59 38.26 -16.71
CA ILE A 10 15.23 37.02 -16.27
C ILE A 10 15.15 36.02 -17.43
N ALA A 11 16.26 35.84 -18.14
CA ALA A 11 16.41 34.77 -19.12
C ALA A 11 16.51 33.42 -18.37
N PHE A 12 15.43 32.64 -18.39
CA PHE A 12 15.48 31.24 -17.99
C PHE A 12 16.33 30.47 -19.01
N ALA A 13 17.56 30.14 -18.63
CA ALA A 13 18.36 29.15 -19.34
C ALA A 13 17.66 27.79 -19.22
N LEU A 14 16.92 27.41 -20.26
CA LEU A 14 16.40 26.06 -20.46
C LEU A 14 17.60 25.10 -20.48
N THR A 15 17.83 24.40 -19.37
CA THR A 15 18.72 23.25 -19.38
C THR A 15 18.13 22.22 -20.34
N PRO A 16 18.87 21.74 -21.36
CA PRO A 16 18.36 20.72 -22.25
C PRO A 16 18.14 19.45 -21.42
N HIS A 17 16.87 19.10 -21.21
CA HIS A 17 16.51 17.79 -20.68
C HIS A 17 17.10 16.74 -21.63
N VAL A 18 18.13 16.03 -21.18
CA VAL A 18 18.73 14.93 -21.91
C VAL A 18 17.70 13.80 -21.91
N HIS A 19 16.93 13.71 -22.99
CA HIS A 19 15.93 12.67 -23.17
C HIS A 19 16.63 11.31 -23.22
N ALA A 20 16.06 10.31 -22.54
CA ALA A 20 16.57 8.95 -22.58
C ALA A 20 16.61 8.42 -24.01
N ALA A 21 17.81 8.11 -24.52
CA ALA A 21 18.01 7.70 -25.91
C ALA A 21 17.76 6.19 -26.06
N LEU A 22 16.48 5.83 -26.24
CA LEU A 22 16.03 4.49 -26.61
C LEU A 22 15.69 4.46 -28.10
N CYS A 23 15.98 3.36 -28.79
CA CYS A 23 15.60 3.19 -30.19
C CYS A 23 14.08 2.99 -30.33
N ALA A 24 13.55 3.10 -31.55
CA ALA A 24 12.11 2.94 -31.83
C ALA A 24 11.51 1.65 -31.25
N LYS A 25 12.27 0.55 -31.24
CA LYS A 25 11.84 -0.74 -30.65
C LYS A 25 11.64 -0.68 -29.13
N HIS A 26 12.37 0.20 -28.44
CA HIS A 26 12.44 0.27 -26.98
C HIS A 26 11.80 1.53 -26.40
N LYS A 27 11.51 2.55 -27.21
CA LYS A 27 10.93 3.82 -26.76
C LYS A 27 9.55 3.68 -26.13
N GLY A 28 8.79 2.64 -26.50
CA GLY A 28 7.47 2.31 -25.93
C GLY A 28 7.47 1.08 -25.02
N SER A 29 8.64 0.52 -24.70
CA SER A 29 8.73 -0.66 -23.83
C SER A 29 8.69 -0.23 -22.37
N ALA A 30 7.95 -0.99 -21.55
CA ALA A 30 8.03 -0.86 -20.10
C ALA A 30 9.31 -1.55 -19.60
N PHE A 31 10.17 -0.79 -18.92
CA PHE A 31 11.36 -1.33 -18.27
C PHE A 31 11.15 -1.36 -16.76
N ILE A 32 11.60 -2.44 -16.12
CA ILE A 32 11.56 -2.57 -14.66
C ILE A 32 12.48 -1.49 -14.07
N ALA A 33 11.96 -0.69 -13.13
CA ALA A 33 12.67 0.40 -12.49
C ALA A 33 13.58 -0.10 -11.35
N ASN A 34 14.52 -0.99 -11.67
CA ASN A 34 15.60 -1.42 -10.78
C ASN A 34 16.93 -0.81 -11.23
N VAL A 35 17.86 -0.59 -10.30
CA VAL A 35 19.18 -0.04 -10.67
C VAL A 35 20.02 -1.13 -11.34
N GLY A 36 20.56 -0.83 -12.52
CA GLY A 36 21.53 -1.67 -13.23
C GLY A 36 22.91 -1.03 -13.30
N GLU A 37 23.83 -1.69 -13.99
CA GLU A 37 25.20 -1.23 -14.21
C GLU A 37 25.47 -0.97 -15.69
N CYS A 38 26.03 0.20 -15.98
CA CYS A 38 26.42 0.62 -17.32
C CYS A 38 27.69 -0.13 -17.74
N LYS A 39 27.62 -0.86 -18.85
CA LYS A 39 28.75 -1.65 -19.35
C LYS A 39 29.93 -0.83 -19.89
N GLU A 40 29.77 0.49 -20.04
CA GLU A 40 30.83 1.37 -20.57
C GLU A 40 31.59 2.14 -19.49
N CYS A 41 30.91 2.54 -18.42
CA CYS A 41 31.53 3.36 -17.38
C CYS A 41 31.42 2.78 -15.98
N GLY A 42 30.77 1.61 -15.81
CA GLY A 42 30.47 1.02 -14.50
C GLY A 42 29.45 1.82 -13.67
N GLY A 43 28.95 2.95 -14.18
CA GLY A 43 27.97 3.78 -13.47
C GLY A 43 26.56 3.21 -13.48
N PHE A 44 25.69 3.76 -12.64
CA PHE A 44 24.32 3.26 -12.50
C PHE A 44 23.43 3.55 -13.72
N THR A 45 22.53 2.62 -14.04
CA THR A 45 21.44 2.79 -15.01
C THR A 45 20.09 2.85 -14.31
N SER A 46 19.11 3.49 -14.93
CA SER A 46 17.74 3.62 -14.39
C SER A 46 16.89 2.35 -14.56
N SER A 47 17.43 1.31 -15.20
CA SER A 47 16.83 -0.02 -15.29
C SER A 47 17.93 -1.08 -15.34
N GLY A 48 17.75 -2.21 -14.66
CA GLY A 48 18.60 -3.39 -14.77
C GLY A 48 18.60 -4.00 -16.18
N ALA A 49 17.61 -3.65 -17.01
CA ALA A 49 17.55 -4.03 -18.42
C ALA A 49 18.44 -3.16 -19.32
N PHE A 50 18.98 -2.04 -18.81
CA PHE A 50 19.81 -1.13 -19.60
C PHE A 50 21.27 -1.53 -19.56
N LYS A 51 21.88 -1.63 -20.75
CA LYS A 51 23.30 -1.89 -20.97
C LYS A 51 24.13 -0.61 -20.87
N LEU A 52 23.53 0.57 -21.06
CA LEU A 52 24.18 1.88 -21.00
C LEU A 52 23.41 2.85 -20.10
N CYS A 53 24.12 3.69 -19.35
CA CYS A 53 23.52 4.84 -18.69
C CYS A 53 23.16 5.93 -19.73
N ALA A 54 22.30 6.87 -19.35
CA ALA A 54 21.85 7.93 -20.25
C ALA A 54 23.01 8.77 -20.83
N LYS A 55 24.06 9.01 -20.04
CA LYS A 55 25.25 9.75 -20.49
C LYS A 55 26.06 8.98 -21.53
N CYS A 56 26.33 7.69 -21.29
CA CYS A 56 27.08 6.86 -22.24
C CYS A 56 26.29 6.61 -23.52
N SER A 57 24.99 6.40 -23.41
CA SER A 57 24.08 6.27 -24.55
C SER A 57 24.06 7.53 -25.42
N ALA A 58 24.03 8.72 -24.81
CA ALA A 58 24.13 9.98 -25.54
C ALA A 58 25.52 10.17 -26.20
N LYS A 59 26.60 9.82 -25.48
CA LYS A 59 27.98 9.95 -25.98
C LYS A 59 28.26 9.02 -27.17
N LEU A 60 27.74 7.79 -27.12
CA LEU A 60 27.96 6.76 -28.12
C LEU A 60 26.90 6.76 -29.23
N ALA A 61 25.86 7.59 -29.11
CA ALA A 61 24.67 7.55 -29.97
C ALA A 61 24.07 6.13 -30.07
N GLN A 62 23.96 5.43 -28.94
CA GLN A 62 23.50 4.03 -28.88
C GLN A 62 22.34 3.86 -27.91
N CYS A 63 21.41 2.96 -28.23
CA CYS A 63 20.25 2.65 -27.39
C CYS A 63 20.65 2.14 -26.01
N GLN A 64 20.03 2.67 -24.95
CA GLN A 64 20.30 2.23 -23.57
C GLN A 64 20.04 0.73 -23.33
N ALA A 65 19.00 0.16 -23.93
CA ALA A 65 18.61 -1.24 -23.73
C ALA A 65 19.40 -2.23 -24.60
N CYS A 66 19.58 -1.93 -25.89
CA CYS A 66 20.15 -2.89 -26.84
C CYS A 66 21.47 -2.48 -27.48
N ARG A 67 21.94 -1.25 -27.27
CA ARG A 67 23.14 -0.65 -27.88
C ARG A 67 23.13 -0.49 -29.40
N ALA A 68 21.98 -0.65 -30.04
CA ALA A 68 21.85 -0.33 -31.46
C ALA A 68 22.10 1.18 -31.69
N ASP A 69 22.77 1.50 -32.79
CA ASP A 69 23.09 2.89 -33.15
C ASP A 69 21.80 3.68 -33.43
N LEU A 70 21.71 4.86 -32.83
CA LEU A 70 20.60 5.79 -32.92
C LEU A 70 20.97 6.84 -33.97
N LYS A 71 20.56 6.63 -35.21
CA LYS A 71 20.76 7.62 -36.27
C LYS A 71 20.00 8.91 -35.94
N ALA A 72 20.65 10.05 -36.18
CA ALA A 72 20.09 11.37 -35.97
C ALA A 72 18.97 11.66 -36.99
N GLY A 73 17.76 11.89 -36.49
CA GLY A 73 16.69 12.54 -37.23
C GLY A 73 15.93 11.68 -38.23
N GLU A 74 14.86 11.02 -37.77
CA GLU A 74 13.70 10.75 -38.62
C GLU A 74 12.42 11.07 -37.82
N LYS A 75 11.65 12.02 -38.34
CA LYS A 75 10.38 12.52 -37.78
C LYS A 75 9.21 11.55 -38.12
N PRO A 76 8.08 11.63 -37.40
CA PRO A 76 7.14 10.53 -37.22
C PRO A 76 6.17 10.35 -38.40
N SER A 77 5.91 9.10 -38.78
CA SER A 77 4.79 8.72 -39.65
C SER A 77 3.87 7.73 -38.94
N GLU A 78 2.70 8.22 -38.55
CA GLU A 78 1.36 7.60 -38.47
C GLU A 78 1.10 6.18 -37.90
N PRO A 79 -0.15 5.89 -37.44
CA PRO A 79 -0.41 4.98 -36.34
C PRO A 79 -0.34 3.51 -36.79
N VAL A 80 0.45 2.72 -36.05
CA VAL A 80 0.50 1.27 -36.24
C VAL A 80 -0.77 0.65 -35.68
N LYS A 81 -1.50 -0.02 -36.58
CA LYS A 81 -2.70 -0.80 -36.29
C LYS A 81 -2.45 -1.83 -35.18
N LYS A 82 -3.44 -1.93 -34.29
CA LYS A 82 -3.56 -2.92 -33.21
C LYS A 82 -3.50 -4.34 -33.81
N VAL A 83 -2.40 -5.06 -33.60
CA VAL A 83 -2.36 -6.49 -33.88
C VAL A 83 -2.96 -7.20 -32.66
N GLU A 84 -4.18 -7.69 -32.85
CA GLU A 84 -4.86 -8.62 -31.95
C GLU A 84 -4.01 -9.89 -31.84
N LYS A 85 -3.51 -10.20 -30.63
CA LYS A 85 -2.98 -11.53 -30.33
C LYS A 85 -4.17 -12.42 -29.99
N LYS A 86 -4.44 -13.40 -30.86
CA LYS A 86 -5.34 -14.53 -30.57
C LYS A 86 -4.75 -15.38 -29.44
N GLU A 87 -5.62 -15.73 -28.51
CA GLU A 87 -5.40 -16.75 -27.48
C GLU A 87 -5.26 -18.13 -28.13
N GLY A 88 -4.29 -18.92 -27.65
CA GLY A 88 -4.12 -20.30 -28.06
C GLY A 88 -2.65 -20.71 -28.11
N ASP A 89 -2.27 -21.50 -27.11
CA ASP A 89 -1.02 -22.27 -27.00
C ASP A 89 0.21 -21.55 -26.42
N THR A 90 0.34 -21.56 -25.09
CA THR A 90 1.59 -21.24 -24.39
C THR A 90 2.14 -22.53 -23.78
N PRO A 91 3.39 -22.94 -24.08
CA PRO A 91 3.97 -24.14 -23.48
C PRO A 91 4.12 -23.97 -21.97
N ALA A 92 3.76 -25.01 -21.21
CA ALA A 92 3.83 -25.02 -19.74
C ALA A 92 5.26 -24.68 -19.26
N ILE A 93 5.44 -23.49 -18.66
CA ILE A 93 6.72 -23.07 -18.09
C ILE A 93 6.97 -23.89 -16.82
N ILE A 94 7.99 -24.76 -16.86
CA ILE A 94 8.41 -25.56 -15.68
C ILE A 94 9.23 -24.66 -14.76
N HIS A 95 8.65 -24.25 -13.64
CA HIS A 95 9.35 -23.51 -12.59
C HIS A 95 10.25 -24.44 -11.77
N ARG A 96 11.48 -23.99 -11.47
CA ARG A 96 12.48 -24.77 -10.74
C ARG A 96 12.92 -24.06 -9.46
N ALA A 97 13.21 -24.84 -8.43
CA ALA A 97 13.83 -24.40 -7.19
C ALA A 97 15.31 -24.02 -7.42
N PRO A 98 15.92 -23.28 -6.47
CA PRO A 98 17.34 -22.89 -6.56
C PRO A 98 18.32 -24.07 -6.67
N ASN A 99 17.93 -25.26 -6.19
CA ASN A 99 18.72 -26.49 -6.33
C ASN A 99 18.47 -27.24 -7.66
N GLY A 100 17.73 -26.64 -8.60
CA GLY A 100 17.44 -27.21 -9.92
C GLY A 100 16.25 -28.18 -9.98
N LYS A 101 15.68 -28.57 -8.83
CA LYS A 101 14.50 -29.44 -8.76
C LYS A 101 13.26 -28.72 -9.28
N ALA A 102 12.53 -29.34 -10.21
CA ALA A 102 11.29 -28.77 -10.74
C ALA A 102 10.17 -28.79 -9.70
N PHE A 103 9.40 -27.71 -9.63
CA PHE A 103 8.15 -27.69 -8.88
C PHE A 103 7.07 -28.44 -9.68
N PRO A 104 6.16 -29.16 -9.01
CA PRO A 104 4.99 -29.74 -9.66
C PRO A 104 4.18 -28.71 -10.45
N ALA A 105 3.70 -29.10 -11.62
CA ALA A 105 2.98 -28.20 -12.52
C ALA A 105 1.71 -27.60 -11.88
N HIS A 106 1.04 -28.34 -10.99
CA HIS A 106 -0.17 -27.90 -10.30
C HIS A 106 0.07 -26.90 -9.18
N TRP A 107 1.33 -26.61 -8.82
CA TRP A 107 1.65 -25.59 -7.81
C TRP A 107 1.59 -24.16 -8.36
N GLY A 108 1.63 -24.00 -9.69
CA GLY A 108 1.59 -22.70 -10.37
C GLY A 108 2.90 -21.92 -10.27
N GLU A 109 2.84 -20.61 -10.54
CA GLU A 109 4.02 -19.73 -10.54
C GLU A 109 4.51 -19.46 -9.11
N PRO A 110 5.83 -19.56 -8.84
CA PRO A 110 6.38 -19.18 -7.54
C PRO A 110 6.29 -17.67 -7.30
N PRO A 111 6.32 -17.19 -6.04
CA PRO A 111 6.23 -15.78 -5.71
C PRO A 111 7.32 -14.96 -6.42
N ARG A 112 6.88 -13.92 -7.14
CA ARG A 112 7.76 -13.00 -7.88
C ARG A 112 8.55 -12.07 -6.95
N ALA A 113 7.95 -11.69 -5.83
CA ALA A 113 8.61 -10.93 -4.76
C ALA A 113 9.14 -11.90 -3.71
N GLN A 114 10.46 -11.89 -3.50
CA GLN A 114 11.14 -12.76 -2.56
C GLN A 114 11.94 -11.93 -1.55
N THR A 115 11.84 -12.31 -0.28
CA THR A 115 12.64 -11.72 0.79
C THR A 115 14.10 -12.17 0.71
N ARG A 116 15.03 -11.37 1.24
CA ARG A 116 16.49 -11.63 1.17
C ARG A 116 16.99 -12.57 2.28
N ASP A 117 16.10 -13.25 2.99
CA ASP A 117 16.47 -14.23 4.02
C ASP A 117 16.84 -15.58 3.41
N LEU A 118 17.82 -16.27 3.97
CA LEU A 118 18.23 -17.60 3.51
C LEU A 118 17.79 -18.64 4.53
N ARG A 119 16.83 -19.49 4.16
CA ARG A 119 16.30 -20.56 5.00
C ARG A 119 16.20 -21.87 4.22
N PRO A 120 16.35 -23.02 4.90
CA PRO A 120 16.12 -24.30 4.26
C PRO A 120 14.66 -24.44 3.83
N PHE A 121 14.44 -24.98 2.62
CA PHE A 121 13.11 -25.29 2.11
C PHE A 121 12.68 -26.70 2.52
N PRO A 122 11.41 -26.89 2.87
CA PRO A 122 10.85 -28.22 3.11
C PRO A 122 10.82 -29.04 1.82
N GLY A 123 10.77 -30.38 1.92
CA GLY A 123 10.58 -31.26 0.75
C GLY A 123 11.79 -31.42 -0.19
N GLY A 124 13.00 -31.06 0.26
CA GLY A 124 14.25 -31.28 -0.48
C GLY A 124 14.46 -30.32 -1.67
N TYR A 125 13.91 -29.11 -1.60
CA TYR A 125 14.06 -28.07 -2.64
C TYR A 125 15.25 -27.11 -2.40
N GLY A 126 16.14 -27.42 -1.44
CA GLY A 126 17.34 -26.63 -1.16
C GLY A 126 17.10 -25.56 -0.10
N SER A 127 17.60 -24.35 -0.32
CA SER A 127 17.42 -23.19 0.57
C SER A 127 17.28 -21.90 -0.22
N GLY A 128 16.68 -20.87 0.39
CA GLY A 128 16.41 -19.58 -0.27
C GLY A 128 15.48 -18.69 0.55
N SER A 129 14.76 -17.80 -0.14
CA SER A 129 13.88 -16.79 0.48
C SER A 129 12.77 -17.39 1.35
N GLY A 130 12.50 -16.77 2.50
CA GLY A 130 11.41 -17.17 3.39
C GLY A 130 10.04 -17.09 2.73
N THR A 131 9.84 -16.15 1.80
CA THR A 131 8.63 -16.11 0.97
C THR A 131 8.47 -17.36 0.10
N LEU A 132 9.55 -17.83 -0.54
CA LEU A 132 9.53 -19.06 -1.34
C LEU A 132 9.39 -20.29 -0.43
N ALA A 133 10.07 -20.32 0.72
CA ALA A 133 9.95 -21.39 1.71
C ALA A 133 8.49 -21.59 2.16
N ARG A 134 7.80 -20.50 2.49
CA ARG A 134 6.39 -20.52 2.91
C ARG A 134 5.47 -20.98 1.79
N TRP A 135 5.74 -20.57 0.56
CA TRP A 135 4.97 -21.00 -0.61
C TRP A 135 5.16 -22.51 -0.90
N ILE A 136 6.39 -23.03 -0.79
CA ILE A 136 6.67 -24.47 -0.93
C ILE A 136 5.94 -25.26 0.16
N GLN A 137 6.02 -24.83 1.42
CA GLN A 137 5.32 -25.51 2.53
C GLN A 137 3.81 -25.56 2.30
N MET A 138 3.20 -24.43 1.92
CA MET A 138 1.76 -24.36 1.67
C MET A 138 1.30 -25.31 0.55
N ASN A 139 2.12 -25.52 -0.49
CA ASN A 139 1.77 -26.47 -1.55
C ASN A 139 1.97 -27.93 -1.13
N LEU A 140 3.01 -28.22 -0.33
CA LEU A 140 3.18 -29.54 0.28
C LEU A 140 2.01 -29.90 1.22
N ASP A 141 1.54 -28.95 2.02
CA ASP A 141 0.40 -29.14 2.92
C ASP A 141 -0.89 -29.41 2.14
N LYS A 142 -1.08 -28.73 1.01
CA LYS A 142 -2.21 -28.99 0.09
C LYS A 142 -2.12 -30.37 -0.55
N ASP A 143 -0.93 -30.81 -0.94
CA ASP A 143 -0.72 -32.14 -1.50
C ASP A 143 -0.94 -33.24 -0.45
N ALA A 144 -0.49 -33.01 0.78
CA ALA A 144 -0.71 -33.91 1.91
C ALA A 144 -2.21 -34.02 2.28
N ALA A 145 -2.94 -32.90 2.28
CA ALA A 145 -4.38 -32.89 2.50
C ALA A 145 -5.14 -33.69 1.41
N LYS A 146 -4.69 -33.60 0.16
CA LYS A 146 -5.29 -34.36 -0.96
C LYS A 146 -4.95 -35.85 -0.94
N ALA A 147 -3.83 -36.25 -0.33
CA ALA A 147 -3.44 -37.66 -0.21
C ALA A 147 -4.20 -38.41 0.90
N GLY A 148 -4.87 -37.70 1.82
CA GLY A 148 -5.58 -38.28 2.97
C GLY A 148 -7.08 -38.53 2.80
N GLU A 149 -7.71 -38.09 1.70
CA GLU A 149 -9.17 -38.11 1.57
C GLU A 149 -9.65 -39.24 0.64
N LYS A 150 -10.13 -40.35 1.22
CA LYS A 150 -11.07 -41.26 0.54
C LYS A 150 -12.42 -40.55 0.42
N LYS A 151 -12.88 -40.33 -0.82
CA LYS A 151 -14.15 -39.67 -1.19
C LYS A 151 -15.38 -40.25 -0.45
N PRO A 152 -16.27 -39.37 0.02
CA PRO A 152 -17.71 -39.46 -0.21
C PRO A 152 -18.13 -38.44 -1.29
N ASP A 153 -19.29 -38.67 -1.92
CA ASP A 153 -19.76 -37.95 -3.10
C ASP A 153 -19.77 -36.41 -2.98
N PRO A 154 -19.41 -35.68 -4.06
CA PRO A 154 -19.20 -34.25 -3.98
C PRO A 154 -20.54 -33.50 -3.92
N LYS A 155 -20.89 -33.00 -2.73
CA LYS A 155 -21.61 -31.73 -2.64
C LYS A 155 -20.62 -30.64 -3.08
N PRO A 156 -20.99 -29.69 -3.95
CA PRO A 156 -20.04 -28.71 -4.47
C PRO A 156 -19.47 -27.87 -3.32
N ALA A 157 -18.16 -27.93 -3.11
CA ALA A 157 -17.46 -27.02 -2.22
C ALA A 157 -17.50 -25.60 -2.82
N PRO A 158 -17.82 -24.56 -2.02
CA PRO A 158 -17.90 -23.20 -2.52
C PRO A 158 -16.52 -22.70 -2.95
N ASN A 159 -16.48 -22.00 -4.09
CA ASN A 159 -15.29 -21.36 -4.63
C ASN A 159 -14.85 -20.22 -3.67
N PRO A 160 -13.56 -20.12 -3.29
CA PRO A 160 -13.05 -19.07 -2.40
C PRO A 160 -13.13 -17.65 -3.01
N ASN A 161 -13.53 -17.54 -4.29
CA ASN A 161 -13.88 -16.30 -4.99
C ASN A 161 -15.37 -16.20 -5.37
N SER A 162 -16.27 -16.91 -4.70
CA SER A 162 -17.71 -16.75 -4.90
C SER A 162 -18.48 -16.80 -3.58
N VAL A 163 -18.09 -15.93 -2.65
CA VAL A 163 -19.15 -15.26 -1.89
C VAL A 163 -19.54 -14.08 -2.78
N PRO A 164 -20.78 -14.01 -3.29
CA PRO A 164 -21.22 -12.82 -4.03
C PRO A 164 -20.98 -11.61 -3.13
N ALA A 165 -20.51 -10.51 -3.71
CA ALA A 165 -20.17 -9.29 -2.97
C ALA A 165 -21.26 -8.88 -1.97
N SER A 166 -22.53 -9.23 -2.22
CA SER A 166 -23.69 -9.02 -1.37
C SER A 166 -23.69 -9.76 -0.02
N GLU A 167 -23.22 -11.02 0.06
CA GLU A 167 -23.25 -11.80 1.31
C GLU A 167 -22.16 -11.35 2.27
N ASN A 168 -20.95 -11.09 1.75
CA ASN A 168 -19.89 -10.47 2.53
C ASN A 168 -20.30 -9.05 2.95
N ASP A 169 -20.90 -8.26 2.06
CA ASP A 169 -21.32 -6.91 2.39
C ASP A 169 -22.40 -6.85 3.49
N SER A 170 -23.39 -7.75 3.44
CA SER A 170 -24.37 -7.91 4.52
C SER A 170 -23.71 -8.27 5.85
N SER A 171 -22.70 -9.15 5.84
CA SER A 171 -21.90 -9.47 7.02
C SER A 171 -21.13 -8.26 7.56
N GLU A 172 -20.50 -7.48 6.68
CA GLU A 172 -19.78 -6.25 7.05
C GLU A 172 -20.72 -5.19 7.66
N ILE A 173 -21.92 -4.99 7.09
CA ILE A 173 -22.95 -4.10 7.64
C ILE A 173 -23.40 -4.59 9.03
N GLY A 174 -23.56 -5.91 9.21
CA GLY A 174 -23.88 -6.52 10.50
C GLY A 174 -22.80 -6.26 11.56
N LYS A 175 -21.52 -6.29 11.17
CA LYS A 175 -20.39 -5.94 12.07
C LYS A 175 -20.45 -4.49 12.51
N VAL A 176 -20.75 -3.56 11.60
CA VAL A 176 -20.90 -2.13 11.97
C VAL A 176 -22.03 -1.97 12.97
N THR A 177 -23.19 -2.57 12.70
CA THR A 177 -24.35 -2.51 13.60
C THR A 177 -24.00 -3.05 14.99
N THR A 178 -23.37 -4.22 15.05
CA THR A 178 -22.89 -4.82 16.31
C THR A 178 -21.92 -3.91 17.06
N ALA A 179 -20.98 -3.29 16.35
CA ALA A 179 -19.99 -2.40 16.96
C ALA A 179 -20.60 -1.10 17.51
N LEU A 180 -21.65 -0.57 16.86
CA LEU A 180 -22.43 0.56 17.37
C LEU A 180 -23.12 0.21 18.70
N ASP A 181 -23.71 -0.98 18.80
CA ASP A 181 -24.37 -1.45 20.03
C ASP A 181 -23.37 -1.67 21.17
N VAL A 182 -22.20 -2.24 20.86
CA VAL A 182 -21.09 -2.39 21.81
C VAL A 182 -20.61 -1.02 22.30
N TRP A 183 -20.52 -0.03 21.41
CA TRP A 183 -20.14 1.33 21.79
C TRP A 183 -21.17 2.00 22.69
N ALA A 184 -22.48 1.87 22.41
CA ALA A 184 -23.52 2.43 23.26
C ALA A 184 -23.40 1.93 24.72
N LYS A 185 -23.12 0.63 24.90
CA LYS A 185 -22.88 0.03 26.23
C LYS A 185 -21.58 0.53 26.86
N SER A 186 -20.50 0.54 26.07
CA SER A 186 -19.15 0.94 26.52
C SER A 186 -19.07 2.42 26.90
N LYS A 187 -19.77 3.29 26.18
CA LYS A 187 -19.85 4.72 26.47
C LYS A 187 -20.46 5.00 27.84
N THR A 188 -21.48 4.20 28.20
CA THR A 188 -22.13 4.30 29.51
C THR A 188 -21.17 3.85 30.61
N SER A 189 -20.43 2.75 30.41
CA SER A 189 -19.49 2.25 31.41
C SER A 189 -18.29 3.17 31.65
N CYS A 190 -17.81 3.87 30.62
CA CYS A 190 -16.73 4.85 30.76
C CYS A 190 -17.19 6.29 31.06
N ALA A 191 -18.49 6.51 31.27
CA ALA A 191 -19.10 7.84 31.45
C ALA A 191 -18.70 8.84 30.34
N GLY A 192 -18.51 8.36 29.11
CA GLY A 192 -18.07 9.16 27.97
C GLY A 192 -16.61 9.61 28.01
N ASN A 193 -15.76 8.99 28.84
CA ASN A 193 -14.33 9.27 28.91
C ASN A 193 -13.53 8.18 28.19
N TYR A 194 -12.77 8.58 27.18
CA TYR A 194 -11.96 7.67 26.38
C TYR A 194 -10.91 8.44 25.60
N SER A 195 -9.96 7.71 25.04
CA SER A 195 -9.06 8.25 24.03
C SER A 195 -8.95 7.28 22.88
N TYR A 196 -8.61 7.80 21.71
CA TYR A 196 -8.33 6.95 20.55
C TYR A 196 -7.19 7.56 19.73
N THR A 197 -6.58 6.73 18.90
CA THR A 197 -5.50 7.15 18.03
C THR A 197 -5.83 6.88 16.57
N VAL A 198 -5.41 7.79 15.71
CA VAL A 198 -5.42 7.61 14.25
C VAL A 198 -3.97 7.65 13.80
N ARG A 199 -3.55 6.60 13.09
CA ARG A 199 -2.16 6.43 12.68
C ARG A 199 -2.07 6.38 11.17
N PHE A 200 -1.12 7.12 10.63
CA PHE A 200 -0.65 6.99 9.26
C PHE A 200 0.80 6.48 9.30
N VAL A 201 1.08 5.46 8.50
CA VAL A 201 2.43 4.92 8.33
C VAL A 201 2.69 4.79 6.83
N SER A 202 3.76 5.43 6.37
CA SER A 202 4.26 5.29 5.02
C SER A 202 5.18 4.08 4.89
N ALA A 203 5.19 3.45 3.71
CA ALA A 203 6.14 2.40 3.37
C ALA A 203 7.61 2.87 3.47
N PHE A 204 7.85 4.18 3.39
CA PHE A 204 9.17 4.80 3.52
C PHE A 204 9.58 5.08 4.97
N GLY A 205 8.83 4.62 5.97
CA GLY A 205 9.25 4.68 7.38
C GLY A 205 8.89 5.97 8.12
N PHE A 206 8.27 6.94 7.45
CA PHE A 206 7.69 8.11 8.09
C PHE A 206 6.19 7.93 8.35
N GLY A 207 5.62 8.76 9.20
CA GLY A 207 4.20 8.73 9.50
C GLY A 207 3.80 9.71 10.58
N SER A 208 2.55 9.60 11.01
CA SER A 208 2.04 10.42 12.10
C SER A 208 1.02 9.68 12.95
N THR A 209 0.84 10.17 14.16
CA THR A 209 -0.16 9.68 15.12
C THR A 209 -0.91 10.87 15.66
N THR A 210 -2.23 10.85 15.48
CA THR A 210 -3.14 11.81 16.14
C THR A 210 -3.83 11.10 17.29
N THR A 211 -3.65 11.57 18.51
CA THR A 211 -4.36 11.11 19.70
C THR A 211 -5.46 12.10 20.04
N ILE A 212 -6.68 11.61 20.19
CA ILE A 212 -7.85 12.39 20.58
C ILE A 212 -8.27 11.91 21.96
N VAL A 213 -8.38 12.84 22.90
CA VAL A 213 -8.87 12.60 24.26
C VAL A 213 -10.24 13.23 24.40
N VAL A 214 -11.18 12.43 24.85
CA VAL A 214 -12.58 12.80 25.02
C VAL A 214 -12.94 12.63 26.49
N GLU A 215 -13.48 13.68 27.08
CA GLU A 215 -13.99 13.67 28.44
C GLU A 215 -15.45 14.12 28.43
N ASN A 216 -16.30 13.42 29.18
CA ASN A 216 -17.75 13.68 29.22
C ASN A 216 -18.37 13.79 27.82
N SER A 217 -17.94 12.92 26.89
CA SER A 217 -18.34 12.90 25.48
C SER A 217 -17.95 14.14 24.65
N LYS A 218 -17.06 15.01 25.14
CA LYS A 218 -16.52 16.16 24.41
C LYS A 218 -15.02 16.03 24.20
N VAL A 219 -14.54 16.37 23.01
CA VAL A 219 -13.10 16.36 22.74
C VAL A 219 -12.43 17.48 23.53
N VAL A 220 -11.50 17.13 24.41
CA VAL A 220 -10.81 18.08 25.31
C VAL A 220 -9.35 18.30 24.92
N GLU A 221 -8.73 17.29 24.30
CA GLU A 221 -7.35 17.35 23.85
C GLU A 221 -7.20 16.63 22.50
N ARG A 222 -6.41 17.24 21.61
CA ARG A 222 -5.92 16.63 20.37
C ARG A 222 -4.42 16.80 20.31
N ARG A 223 -3.70 15.70 20.19
CA ARG A 223 -2.25 15.65 20.10
C ARG A 223 -1.85 15.06 18.77
N TYR A 224 -0.92 15.69 18.08
CA TYR A 224 -0.37 15.19 16.82
C TYR A 224 1.13 14.99 16.99
N VAL A 225 1.63 13.84 16.54
CA VAL A 225 3.06 13.50 16.56
C VAL A 225 3.46 12.91 15.22
N GLU A 226 4.41 13.55 14.53
CA GLU A 226 5.09 13.02 13.36
C GLU A 226 6.30 12.19 13.78
N PHE A 227 6.61 11.16 12.99
CA PHE A 227 7.81 10.37 13.17
C PHE A 227 8.41 10.04 11.82
N ASP A 228 9.74 9.97 11.77
CA ASP A 228 10.50 9.47 10.64
C ASP A 228 11.54 8.46 11.13
N ARG A 229 11.30 7.17 10.86
CA ARG A 229 12.19 6.06 11.24
C ARG A 229 13.24 5.77 10.18
N SER A 230 13.21 6.45 9.03
CA SER A 230 14.15 6.26 7.93
C SER A 230 15.40 7.12 8.08
N ARG A 231 15.33 8.20 8.89
CA ARG A 231 16.47 9.07 9.17
C ARG A 231 17.43 8.41 10.19
N PRO A 232 18.67 8.08 9.83
CA PRO A 232 19.69 7.74 10.81
C PRO A 232 19.95 8.99 11.65
N VAL A 233 19.77 8.90 12.97
CA VAL A 233 20.16 9.98 13.88
C VAL A 233 21.65 9.82 14.14
N LEU A 234 22.49 10.63 13.49
CA LEU A 234 23.91 10.67 13.81
C LEU A 234 24.10 11.43 15.13
N LEU A 235 25.06 11.02 15.94
CA LEU A 235 25.41 11.73 17.17
C LEU A 235 25.78 13.19 16.82
N GLY A 236 25.01 14.14 17.34
CA GLY A 236 25.20 15.57 17.08
C GLY A 236 24.30 16.17 16.00
N ASP A 237 23.48 15.37 15.31
CA ASP A 237 22.46 15.92 14.42
C ASP A 237 21.44 16.74 15.22
N PRO A 238 21.04 17.93 14.71
CA PRO A 238 19.92 18.65 15.31
C PRO A 238 18.67 17.77 15.26
N ALA A 239 17.92 17.78 16.36
CA ALA A 239 16.61 17.15 16.43
C ALA A 239 15.78 17.65 15.23
N PRO A 240 15.12 16.75 14.48
CA PRO A 240 14.29 17.17 13.36
C PRO A 240 13.23 18.18 13.83
N PRO A 241 12.78 19.09 12.95
CA PRO A 241 11.72 20.03 13.28
C PRO A 241 10.53 19.29 13.87
N ASN A 242 10.15 19.71 15.06
CA ASN A 242 9.00 19.18 15.76
C ASN A 242 7.74 19.85 15.18
N ASN A 243 7.10 19.21 14.21
CA ASN A 243 5.76 19.59 13.73
C ASN A 243 4.63 19.05 14.62
N ASN A 244 4.97 18.50 15.79
CA ASN A 244 4.02 17.96 16.75
C ASN A 244 3.35 19.12 17.48
N TYR A 245 2.11 18.91 17.89
CA TYR A 245 1.38 19.89 18.66
C TYR A 245 0.44 19.22 19.65
N VAL A 246 0.00 19.99 20.64
CA VAL A 246 -1.07 19.63 21.57
C VAL A 246 -2.07 20.77 21.61
N GLU A 247 -3.30 20.49 21.22
CA GLU A 247 -4.44 21.39 21.35
C GLU A 247 -5.26 21.01 22.57
N LYS A 248 -5.64 22.00 23.38
CA LYS A 248 -6.53 21.81 24.54
C LYS A 248 -7.64 22.84 24.54
N GLY A 249 -8.80 22.45 25.07
CA GLY A 249 -9.96 23.34 25.23
C GLY A 249 -10.34 24.04 23.93
N ALA A 250 -10.38 25.38 23.94
CA ALA A 250 -10.79 26.19 22.78
C ALA A 250 -9.83 26.14 21.58
N GLN A 251 -8.65 25.51 21.71
CA GLN A 251 -7.70 25.33 20.60
C GLN A 251 -7.93 24.03 19.82
N VAL A 252 -8.76 23.12 20.34
CA VAL A 252 -9.02 21.81 19.70
C VAL A 252 -9.61 22.01 18.31
N GLY A 253 -8.96 21.43 17.29
CA GLY A 253 -9.44 21.43 15.92
C GLY A 253 -8.91 22.56 15.03
N LYS A 254 -8.00 23.42 15.51
CA LYS A 254 -7.47 24.56 14.73
C LYS A 254 -6.35 24.17 13.77
N ALA A 255 -5.57 23.16 14.11
CA ALA A 255 -4.49 22.65 13.31
C ALA A 255 -5.02 21.85 12.12
N THR A 256 -4.41 22.09 10.97
CA THR A 256 -4.74 21.47 9.68
C THR A 256 -4.15 20.06 9.54
N GLN A 257 -3.06 19.76 10.25
CA GLN A 257 -2.38 18.46 10.21
C GLN A 257 -3.03 17.45 11.14
N GLY A 258 -2.99 16.17 10.78
CA GLY A 258 -3.55 15.08 11.60
C GLY A 258 -5.06 14.87 11.44
N ALA A 259 -5.59 13.89 12.18
CA ALA A 259 -6.99 13.51 12.10
C ALA A 259 -7.91 14.56 12.73
N PRO A 260 -9.12 14.80 12.18
CA PRO A 260 -10.05 15.79 12.71
C PRO A 260 -10.44 15.48 14.16
N ALA A 261 -10.69 16.53 14.95
CA ALA A 261 -11.08 16.44 16.35
C ALA A 261 -12.57 16.05 16.50
N LYS A 262 -12.91 14.83 16.08
CA LYS A 262 -14.27 14.26 16.17
C LYS A 262 -14.38 13.31 17.37
N PRO A 263 -15.51 13.27 18.10
CA PRO A 263 -15.77 12.19 19.03
C PRO A 263 -16.09 10.89 18.28
N LEU A 264 -15.99 9.74 18.95
CA LEU A 264 -16.35 8.43 18.38
C LEU A 264 -17.80 8.39 17.91
N ASP A 265 -18.73 9.11 18.55
CA ASP A 265 -20.13 9.16 18.11
C ASP A 265 -20.27 9.69 16.67
N GLU A 266 -19.52 10.74 16.33
CA GLU A 266 -19.52 11.30 14.98
C GLU A 266 -18.84 10.36 13.99
N LEU A 267 -17.70 9.77 14.37
CA LEU A 267 -17.02 8.78 13.54
C LEU A 267 -17.91 7.55 13.28
N TYR A 268 -18.64 7.10 14.28
CA TYR A 268 -19.51 5.93 14.18
C TYR A 268 -20.78 6.25 13.38
N ALA A 269 -21.30 7.47 13.49
CA ALA A 269 -22.34 7.96 12.61
C ALA A 269 -21.87 8.01 11.14
N ASP A 270 -20.65 8.47 10.90
CA ASP A 270 -20.04 8.46 9.56
C ASP A 270 -19.85 7.02 9.06
N ALA A 271 -19.35 6.10 9.90
CA ALA A 271 -19.24 4.69 9.56
C ALA A 271 -20.60 4.06 9.22
N ARG A 272 -21.67 4.41 9.94
CA ARG A 272 -23.03 3.96 9.63
C ARG A 272 -23.49 4.45 8.25
N LYS A 273 -23.17 5.69 7.86
CA LYS A 273 -23.46 6.20 6.52
C LYS A 273 -22.69 5.43 5.45
N ILE A 274 -21.38 5.22 5.65
CA ILE A 274 -20.55 4.43 4.73
C ILE A 274 -21.06 2.99 4.60
N ALA A 275 -21.53 2.38 5.69
CA ALA A 275 -22.13 1.05 5.67
C ALA A 275 -23.47 1.01 4.93
N ALA A 276 -24.21 2.12 4.89
CA ALA A 276 -25.47 2.23 4.17
C ALA A 276 -25.29 2.59 2.67
N GLU A 277 -24.09 2.98 2.23
CA GLU A 277 -23.82 3.23 0.81
C GLU A 277 -24.00 1.97 -0.02
N GLU A 278 -24.51 2.10 -1.24
CA GLU A 278 -24.55 1.00 -2.19
C GLU A 278 -23.17 0.82 -2.85
N LEU A 279 -22.64 -0.40 -2.82
CA LEU A 279 -21.33 -0.68 -3.42
C LEU A 279 -21.43 -0.69 -4.94
N GLN A 280 -20.52 0.02 -5.60
CA GLN A 280 -20.31 -0.10 -7.04
C GLN A 280 -19.72 -1.48 -7.40
N PRO A 281 -19.81 -1.96 -8.65
CA PRO A 281 -19.35 -3.30 -9.04
C PRO A 281 -17.87 -3.61 -8.77
N ARG A 282 -17.04 -2.58 -8.58
CA ARG A 282 -15.61 -2.68 -8.27
C ARG A 282 -15.28 -2.16 -6.87
N ASP A 283 -16.27 -1.74 -6.11
CA ASP A 283 -16.07 -1.33 -4.72
C ASP A 283 -16.04 -2.54 -3.81
N ARG A 284 -15.27 -2.43 -2.74
CA ARG A 284 -15.31 -3.39 -1.64
C ARG A 284 -15.29 -2.67 -0.31
N ARG A 285 -16.23 -3.04 0.55
CA ARG A 285 -16.30 -2.59 1.94
C ARG A 285 -15.39 -3.43 2.82
N TYR A 286 -14.74 -2.76 3.77
CA TYR A 286 -13.91 -3.37 4.80
C TYR A 286 -14.31 -2.83 6.16
N VAL A 287 -14.63 -3.75 7.06
CA VAL A 287 -14.99 -3.47 8.45
C VAL A 287 -14.09 -4.29 9.37
N ALA A 288 -13.48 -3.60 10.34
CA ALA A 288 -12.68 -4.24 11.38
C ALA A 288 -13.07 -3.70 12.75
N THR A 289 -13.06 -4.59 13.73
CA THR A 289 -13.31 -4.27 15.13
C THR A 289 -12.12 -4.65 15.99
N ASP A 290 -11.98 -4.04 17.16
CA ASP A 290 -11.02 -4.45 18.17
C ASP A 290 -11.47 -5.75 18.88
N LYS A 291 -10.64 -6.22 19.81
CA LYS A 291 -10.93 -7.39 20.64
C LYS A 291 -12.16 -7.25 21.54
N ASN A 292 -12.61 -6.02 21.80
CA ASN A 292 -13.77 -5.70 22.62
C ASN A 292 -15.04 -5.51 21.76
N GLY A 293 -14.92 -5.58 20.43
CA GLY A 293 -16.02 -5.35 19.48
C GLY A 293 -16.24 -3.88 19.10
N LEU A 294 -15.35 -2.96 19.47
CA LEU A 294 -15.39 -1.55 19.05
C LEU A 294 -14.91 -1.41 17.61
N LEU A 295 -15.53 -0.53 16.84
CA LEU A 295 -15.19 -0.30 15.44
C LEU A 295 -13.83 0.39 15.32
N LEU A 296 -12.89 -0.26 14.62
CA LEU A 296 -11.61 0.34 14.25
C LEU A 296 -11.64 0.88 12.84
N SER A 297 -12.22 0.16 11.89
CA SER A 297 -12.29 0.63 10.51
C SER A 297 -13.61 0.31 9.86
N CYS A 298 -14.11 1.24 9.05
CA CYS A 298 -15.23 1.05 8.14
C CYS A 298 -14.99 1.94 6.93
N PHE A 299 -14.54 1.37 5.82
CA PHE A 299 -14.26 2.13 4.61
C PHE A 299 -14.54 1.31 3.36
N ILE A 300 -14.71 2.02 2.25
CA ILE A 300 -14.83 1.45 0.92
C ILE A 300 -13.57 1.79 0.13
N ILE A 301 -13.07 0.82 -0.64
CA ILE A 301 -12.01 1.02 -1.63
C ILE A 301 -12.50 0.56 -3.01
N ASP A 302 -12.00 1.22 -4.05
CA ASP A 302 -12.11 0.73 -5.42
C ASP A 302 -11.03 -0.32 -5.66
N THR A 303 -11.43 -1.55 -5.90
CA THR A 303 -10.56 -2.72 -6.10
C THR A 303 -9.73 -2.66 -7.38
N ARG A 304 -9.98 -1.69 -8.27
CA ARG A 304 -9.14 -1.42 -9.44
C ARG A 304 -7.86 -0.67 -9.10
N ILE A 305 -7.87 0.06 -7.98
CA ILE A 305 -6.71 0.81 -7.52
C ILE A 305 -5.87 -0.14 -6.66
N ALA A 306 -4.59 -0.24 -6.97
CA ALA A 306 -3.65 -1.14 -6.30
C ALA A 306 -3.16 -0.53 -4.97
N ASP A 307 -1.84 -0.59 -4.71
CA ASP A 307 -1.17 -0.36 -3.42
C ASP A 307 -1.62 0.88 -2.60
N ASP A 308 -2.16 1.92 -3.25
CA ASP A 308 -2.57 3.18 -2.62
C ASP A 308 -4.05 3.54 -2.82
N ALA A 309 -4.94 2.53 -2.91
CA ALA A 309 -6.38 2.77 -3.03
C ALA A 309 -6.90 3.73 -1.93
N PRO A 310 -7.46 4.90 -2.31
CA PRO A 310 -8.00 5.84 -1.33
C PRO A 310 -9.10 5.18 -0.49
N ARG A 311 -8.94 5.22 0.83
CA ARG A 311 -9.93 4.71 1.77
C ARG A 311 -11.00 5.77 1.98
N ARG A 312 -12.23 5.49 1.53
CA ARG A 312 -13.39 6.34 1.81
C ARG A 312 -14.09 5.83 3.06
N GLY A 313 -13.80 6.44 4.22
CA GLY A 313 -14.49 6.13 5.47
C GLY A 313 -13.65 6.38 6.72
N VAL A 314 -13.86 5.54 7.73
CA VAL A 314 -13.31 5.68 9.09
C VAL A 314 -12.16 4.70 9.29
N ALA A 315 -11.07 5.18 9.87
CA ALA A 315 -9.92 4.37 10.26
C ALA A 315 -9.32 4.88 11.58
N ILE A 316 -9.35 4.03 12.59
CA ILE A 316 -8.87 4.22 13.95
C ILE A 316 -7.83 3.12 14.21
N ASP A 317 -6.68 3.50 14.77
CA ASP A 317 -5.58 2.60 15.08
C ASP A 317 -5.85 1.85 16.40
N SER A 318 -6.25 2.57 17.44
CA SER A 318 -6.61 1.99 18.73
C SER A 318 -7.58 2.85 19.52
N ILE A 319 -8.38 2.22 20.38
CA ILE A 319 -9.32 2.86 21.29
C ILE A 319 -8.98 2.41 22.71
N THR A 320 -8.93 3.36 23.64
CA THR A 320 -8.71 3.12 25.07
C THR A 320 -9.84 3.77 25.85
N LEU A 321 -10.68 2.94 26.46
CA LEU A 321 -11.75 3.41 27.35
C LEU A 321 -11.18 3.72 28.73
N ALA A 322 -11.68 4.77 29.39
CA ALA A 322 -11.35 5.01 30.79
C ALA A 322 -11.91 3.89 31.68
N ALA A 323 -11.25 3.64 32.80
CA ALA A 323 -11.76 2.72 33.82
C ALA A 323 -13.17 3.17 34.27
N PRO A 324 -14.09 2.23 34.57
CA PRO A 324 -15.40 2.59 35.08
C PRO A 324 -15.23 3.40 36.37
N LYS A 325 -15.85 4.59 36.42
CA LYS A 325 -15.84 5.41 37.63
C LYS A 325 -16.53 4.59 38.73
N PRO A 326 -15.88 4.32 39.88
CA PRO A 326 -16.56 3.62 40.96
C PRO A 326 -17.79 4.44 41.34
N ALA A 327 -18.95 3.76 41.43
CA ALA A 327 -20.16 4.38 41.92
C ALA A 327 -19.85 5.04 43.27
N LEU A 328 -20.11 6.35 43.38
CA LEU A 328 -20.09 7.04 44.65
C LEU A 328 -21.04 6.27 45.57
N LYS A 329 -20.48 5.56 46.54
CA LYS A 329 -21.24 5.01 47.66
C LYS A 329 -21.67 6.24 48.47
N ASN A 330 -22.91 6.65 48.27
CA ASN A 330 -23.59 7.58 49.19
C ASN A 330 -23.84 6.88 50.52
#